data_AF-A0A963LZB9-F1
#
_entry.id   AF-A0A963LZB9-F1
#
_cell.length_a   1.000
_cell.length_b   1.000
_cell.length_c   1.000
_cell.angle_alpha   90.00
_cell.angle_beta   90.00
_cell.angle_gamma   90.00
#
_symmetry.space_group_name_H-M   'P 1'
#
loop_
_entity.id
_entity.type
_entity.pdbx_description
1 polymer ?
#
loop_
_entity_poly.entity_id
_entity_poly.type
_entity_poly.pdbx_seq_one_letter_code
_entity_poly.pdbx_strand_id
1 'polypeptide(L)'
;PDRDPMDSQTSTNAAAREWAVLQPLYERYEFGALTIKLTAVVLFFGGIVVELHAAWLMLLIAVLWLQEGIFKTCQSRLGERLLVIERAIDAGDPAGAFALHSRWQAQRRGVLGLVREYLTSAIRPTVVFPYLVLLVLLWLFYA
;
A
#
# COMPACT_ATOMS: atom_id res chain seq x y z
N PRO A 1 -30.49 -12.43 25.06
CA PRO A 1 -30.05 -11.04 25.34
C PRO A 1 -30.40 -10.17 24.13
N ASP A 2 -31.57 -9.54 24.21
CA ASP A 2 -32.06 -8.62 23.19
C ASP A 2 -31.13 -7.39 23.20
N ARG A 3 -30.37 -7.16 22.12
CA ARG A 3 -29.47 -6.00 22.04
C ARG A 3 -30.36 -4.77 21.85
N ASP A 4 -30.15 -3.75 22.69
CA ASP A 4 -30.92 -2.50 22.61
C ASP A 4 -30.72 -1.87 21.21
N PRO A 5 -31.79 -1.54 20.46
CA PRO A 5 -31.68 -0.97 19.12
C PRO A 5 -30.82 0.31 19.06
N MET A 6 -30.69 1.05 20.16
CA MET A 6 -29.78 2.20 20.26
C MET A 6 -28.29 1.83 20.14
N ASP A 7 -27.88 0.65 20.64
CA ASP A 7 -26.49 0.20 20.62
C ASP A 7 -26.06 -0.21 19.20
N SER A 8 -26.97 -0.85 18.44
CA SER A 8 -26.74 -1.19 17.03
C SER A 8 -26.57 0.04 16.14
N GLN A 9 -27.33 1.11 16.41
CA GLN A 9 -27.24 2.32 15.60
C GLN A 9 -25.95 3.12 15.90
N THR A 10 -25.55 3.17 17.18
CA THR A 10 -24.32 3.86 17.59
C THR A 10 -23.06 3.19 17.02
N SER A 11 -23.03 1.85 17.04
CA SER A 11 -21.93 1.08 16.45
C SER A 11 -21.89 1.18 14.92
N THR A 12 -23.06 1.24 14.24
CA THR A 12 -23.14 1.48 12.79
C THR A 12 -22.54 2.83 12.42
N ASN A 13 -22.87 3.88 13.18
CA ASN A 13 -22.30 5.21 12.99
C ASN A 13 -20.78 5.24 13.19
N ALA A 14 -20.25 4.47 14.14
CA ALA A 14 -18.81 4.35 14.37
C ALA A 14 -18.08 3.67 13.20
N ALA A 15 -18.63 2.57 12.69
CA ALA A 15 -18.08 1.86 11.53
C ALA A 15 -18.13 2.70 10.25
N ALA A 16 -19.25 3.40 10.00
CA ALA A 16 -19.38 4.31 8.86
C ALA A 16 -18.38 5.48 8.92
N ARG A 17 -18.13 6.03 10.11
CA ARG A 17 -17.09 7.06 10.33
C ARG A 17 -15.69 6.52 10.06
N GLU A 18 -15.38 5.31 10.52
CA GLU A 18 -14.09 4.67 10.23
C GLU A 18 -13.91 4.48 8.71
N TRP A 19 -14.93 3.94 8.02
CA TRP A 19 -14.91 3.77 6.57
C TRP A 19 -14.63 5.09 5.84
N ALA A 20 -15.34 6.16 6.21
CA ALA A 20 -15.18 7.48 5.60
C ALA A 20 -13.78 8.08 5.78
N VAL A 21 -13.07 7.72 6.85
CA VAL A 21 -11.68 8.14 7.07
C VAL A 21 -10.69 7.27 6.30
N LEU A 22 -10.92 5.95 6.25
CA LEU A 22 -9.99 5.00 5.64
C LEU A 22 -10.03 5.00 4.10
N GLN A 23 -11.20 5.20 3.50
CA GLN A 23 -11.37 5.23 2.03
C GLN A 23 -10.45 6.26 1.35
N PRO A 24 -10.45 7.55 1.72
CA PRO A 24 -9.56 8.53 1.09
C PRO A 24 -8.08 8.28 1.40
N LEU A 25 -7.75 7.66 2.55
CA LEU A 25 -6.37 7.23 2.84
C LEU A 25 -5.91 6.13 1.88
N TYR A 26 -6.76 5.15 1.58
CA TYR A 26 -6.49 4.11 0.60
C TYR A 26 -6.17 4.69 -0.78
N GLU A 27 -6.99 5.64 -1.25
CA GLU A 27 -6.79 6.33 -2.53
C GLU A 27 -5.49 7.14 -2.54
N ARG A 28 -5.16 7.83 -1.43
CA ARG A 28 -3.88 8.56 -1.30
C ARG A 28 -2.65 7.68 -1.46
N TYR A 29 -2.69 6.42 -1.01
CA TYR A 29 -1.60 5.49 -1.24
C TYR A 29 -1.44 5.13 -2.72
N GLU A 30 -2.53 5.08 -3.48
CA GLU A 30 -2.48 4.86 -4.93
C GLU A 30 -1.84 6.05 -5.65
N PHE A 31 -2.26 7.27 -5.33
CA PHE A 31 -1.62 8.48 -5.84
C PHE A 31 -0.14 8.54 -5.45
N GLY A 32 0.20 8.20 -4.20
CA GLY A 32 1.59 8.13 -3.75
C GLY A 32 2.44 7.14 -4.54
N ALA A 33 1.91 5.94 -4.80
CA ALA A 33 2.59 4.94 -5.64
C ALA A 33 2.82 5.44 -7.07
N LEU A 34 1.84 6.12 -7.67
CA LEU A 34 1.99 6.73 -8.99
C LEU A 34 3.06 7.83 -9.00
N THR A 35 3.09 8.68 -7.97
CA THR A 35 4.11 9.73 -7.81
C THR A 35 5.52 9.14 -7.70
N ILE A 36 5.69 8.01 -6.99
CA ILE A 36 6.98 7.31 -6.91
C ILE A 36 7.41 6.81 -8.30
N LYS A 37 6.49 6.25 -9.10
CA LYS A 37 6.79 5.82 -10.48
C LYS A 37 7.23 6.97 -11.37
N LEU A 38 6.48 8.07 -11.35
CA LEU A 38 6.81 9.24 -12.16
C LEU A 38 8.16 9.84 -11.74
N THR A 39 8.42 9.89 -10.43
CA THR A 39 9.72 10.29 -9.89
C THR A 39 10.84 9.37 -10.38
N ALA A 40 10.62 8.05 -10.40
CA ALA A 40 11.60 7.09 -10.92
C ALA A 40 11.91 7.32 -12.40
N VAL A 41 10.89 7.60 -13.22
CA VAL A 41 11.07 7.92 -14.64
C VAL A 41 11.87 9.21 -14.82
N VAL A 42 11.54 10.27 -14.08
CA VAL A 42 12.26 11.55 -14.14
C VAL A 42 13.72 11.38 -13.72
N LEU A 43 13.98 10.68 -12.60
CA LEU A 43 15.33 10.43 -12.11
C LEU A 43 16.14 9.53 -13.04
N PHE A 44 15.50 8.57 -13.71
CA PHE A 44 16.13 7.73 -14.71
C PHE A 44 16.69 8.56 -15.87
N PHE A 45 15.84 9.35 -16.53
CA PHE A 45 16.26 10.19 -17.66
C PHE A 45 17.22 11.30 -17.20
N GLY A 46 16.98 11.92 -16.05
CA GLY A 46 17.89 12.90 -15.47
C GLY A 46 19.27 12.32 -15.20
N GLY A 47 19.33 11.09 -14.67
CA GLY A 47 20.56 10.34 -14.44
C GLY A 47 21.34 10.06 -15.73
N ILE A 48 20.65 9.73 -16.82
CA ILE A 48 21.27 9.56 -18.15
C ILE A 48 21.86 10.89 -18.64
N VAL A 49 21.12 12.00 -18.55
CA VAL A 49 21.56 13.32 -19.04
C VAL A 49 22.81 13.81 -18.31
N VAL A 50 22.95 13.51 -17.02
CA VAL A 50 24.13 13.89 -16.23
C VAL A 50 25.22 12.80 -16.21
N GLU A 51 25.08 11.76 -17.03
CA GLU A 51 26.02 10.63 -17.14
C GLU A 51 26.30 9.93 -15.80
N LEU A 52 25.26 9.77 -14.98
CA LEU A 52 25.36 9.12 -13.68
C LEU A 52 25.70 7.63 -13.83
N HIS A 53 26.80 7.20 -13.23
CA HIS A 53 27.25 5.80 -13.26
C HIS A 53 26.12 4.79 -13.01
N ALA A 54 26.05 3.76 -13.86
CA ALA A 54 24.95 2.78 -13.88
C ALA A 54 24.63 2.17 -12.51
N ALA A 55 25.65 1.86 -11.70
CA ALA A 55 25.47 1.33 -10.34
C ALA A 55 24.63 2.25 -9.42
N TRP A 56 24.84 3.57 -9.49
CA TRP A 56 24.06 4.52 -8.70
C TRP A 56 22.62 4.63 -9.21
N LEU A 57 22.43 4.60 -10.53
CA LEU A 57 21.11 4.65 -11.13
C LEU A 57 20.29 3.38 -10.83
N MET A 58 20.92 2.19 -10.88
CA MET A 58 20.31 0.93 -10.43
C MET A 58 19.89 0.98 -8.96
N LEU A 59 20.78 1.47 -8.08
CA LEU A 59 20.48 1.56 -6.66
C LEU A 59 19.30 2.49 -6.39
N LEU A 60 19.23 3.63 -7.09
CA LEU A 60 18.13 4.59 -6.99
C LEU A 60 16.79 3.96 -7.41
N ILE A 61 16.78 3.26 -8.55
CA ILE A 61 15.60 2.53 -9.05
C ILE A 61 15.17 1.46 -8.03
N ALA A 62 16.11 0.69 -7.48
CA ALA A 62 15.82 -0.36 -6.50
C ALA A 62 15.20 0.21 -5.20
N VAL A 63 15.70 1.35 -4.72
CA VAL A 63 15.13 2.04 -3.55
C VAL A 63 13.70 2.51 -3.83
N LEU A 64 13.45 3.15 -4.96
CA LEU A 64 12.11 3.60 -5.34
C LEU A 64 11.13 2.43 -5.52
N TRP A 65 11.60 1.33 -6.09
CA TRP A 65 10.82 0.10 -6.21
C TRP A 65 10.43 -0.48 -4.85
N LEU A 66 11.37 -0.55 -3.91
CA LEU A 66 11.06 -1.03 -2.56
C LEU A 66 10.07 -0.10 -1.83
N GLN A 67 10.22 1.22 -2.01
CA GLN A 67 9.30 2.21 -1.44
C GLN A 67 7.87 2.03 -1.97
N GLU A 68 7.68 1.77 -3.27
CA GLU A 68 6.36 1.46 -3.81
C GLU A 68 5.79 0.17 -3.18
N GLY A 69 6.62 -0.87 -3.00
CA GLY A 69 6.22 -2.11 -2.32
C GLY A 69 5.70 -1.86 -0.89
N ILE A 70 6.32 -0.95 -0.15
CA ILE A 70 5.85 -0.54 1.19
C ILE A 70 4.49 0.16 1.10
N PHE A 71 4.33 1.11 0.17
CA PHE A 71 3.06 1.82 -0.06
C PHE A 71 1.92 0.83 -0.39
N LYS A 72 2.16 -0.12 -1.30
CA LYS A 72 1.17 -1.14 -1.68
C LYS A 72 0.84 -2.11 -0.55
N THR A 73 1.77 -2.35 0.36
CA THR A 73 1.51 -3.15 1.57
C THR A 73 0.56 -2.42 2.51
N CYS A 74 0.85 -1.15 2.82
CA CYS A 74 -0.04 -0.32 3.63
C CYS A 74 -1.43 -0.19 2.99
N GLN A 75 -1.50 0.04 1.67
CA GLN A 75 -2.75 0.07 0.91
C GLN A 75 -3.53 -1.25 1.06
N SER A 76 -2.86 -2.40 0.92
CA SER A 76 -3.49 -3.73 1.08
C SER A 76 -4.16 -3.90 2.44
N ARG A 77 -3.48 -3.49 3.51
CA ARG A 77 -4.00 -3.57 4.88
C ARG A 77 -5.23 -2.70 5.09
N LEU A 78 -5.23 -1.49 4.51
CA LEU A 78 -6.40 -0.62 4.54
C LEU A 78 -7.58 -1.23 3.77
N GLY A 79 -7.33 -1.79 2.58
CA GLY A 79 -8.36 -2.43 1.76
C GLY A 79 -9.00 -3.62 2.45
N GLU A 80 -8.20 -4.49 3.09
CA GLU A 80 -8.71 -5.61 3.88
C GLU A 80 -9.62 -5.13 5.02
N ARG A 81 -9.22 -4.06 5.73
CA ARG A 81 -10.05 -3.49 6.80
C ARG A 81 -11.34 -2.90 6.25
N LEU A 82 -11.27 -2.21 5.11
CA LEU A 82 -12.41 -1.57 4.49
C LEU A 82 -13.50 -2.59 4.12
N LEU A 83 -13.10 -3.70 3.49
CA LEU A 83 -14.00 -4.82 3.16
C LEU A 83 -14.64 -5.44 4.40
N VAL A 84 -13.93 -5.50 5.53
CA VAL A 84 -14.50 -6.02 6.78
C VAL A 84 -15.52 -5.05 7.36
N ILE A 85 -15.28 -3.74 7.27
CA ILE A 85 -16.22 -2.72 7.74
C ILE A 85 -17.49 -2.74 6.87
N GLU A 86 -17.35 -2.82 5.54
CA GLU A 86 -18.49 -2.90 4.61
C GLU A 86 -19.40 -4.09 4.94
N ARG A 87 -18.82 -5.28 5.08
CA ARG A 87 -19.59 -6.48 5.47
C ARG A 87 -20.27 -6.35 6.82
N ALA A 88 -19.64 -5.67 7.78
CA ALA A 88 -20.18 -5.50 9.12
C ALA A 88 -21.35 -4.50 9.15
N ILE A 89 -21.28 -3.46 8.30
CA ILE A 89 -22.39 -2.52 8.08
C ILE A 89 -23.56 -3.24 7.39
N ASP A 90 -23.29 -3.99 6.32
CA ASP A 90 -24.31 -4.74 5.58
C ASP A 90 -25.02 -5.79 6.46
N ALA A 91 -24.28 -6.43 7.36
CA ALA A 91 -24.83 -7.43 8.28
C ALA A 91 -25.56 -6.83 9.50
N GLY A 92 -25.51 -5.50 9.69
CA GLY A 92 -26.06 -4.85 10.89
C GLY A 92 -25.33 -5.21 12.19
N ASP A 93 -24.13 -5.77 12.12
CA ASP A 93 -23.27 -6.09 13.27
C ASP A 93 -21.90 -5.37 13.17
N PRO A 94 -21.88 -4.04 13.27
CA PRO A 94 -20.69 -3.20 13.15
C PRO A 94 -19.78 -3.24 14.40
N ALA A 95 -19.79 -4.36 15.12
CA ALA A 95 -18.96 -4.56 16.30
C ALA A 95 -17.47 -4.48 15.95
N GLY A 96 -16.72 -3.65 16.67
CA GLY A 96 -15.27 -3.53 16.53
C GLY A 96 -14.78 -2.50 15.51
N ALA A 97 -15.43 -1.34 15.44
CA ALA A 97 -14.90 -0.12 14.81
C ALA A 97 -13.56 0.32 15.46
N PHE A 98 -12.76 1.08 14.70
CA PHE A 98 -11.46 1.66 15.09
C PHE A 98 -10.39 0.64 15.52
N ALA A 99 -10.46 -0.60 15.02
CA ALA A 99 -9.58 -1.71 15.40
C ALA A 99 -8.49 -2.02 14.35
N LEU A 100 -8.16 -1.07 13.47
CA LEU A 100 -7.16 -1.26 12.40
C LEU A 100 -5.81 -1.76 12.95
N HIS A 101 -5.22 -1.02 13.90
CA HIS A 101 -3.89 -1.33 14.42
C HIS A 101 -3.89 -2.51 15.38
N SER A 102 -4.92 -2.66 16.22
CA SER A 102 -5.02 -3.77 17.17
C SER A 102 -5.16 -5.11 16.45
N ARG A 103 -5.99 -5.18 15.40
CA ARG A 103 -6.11 -6.39 14.57
C ARG A 103 -4.81 -6.70 13.84
N TRP A 104 -4.17 -5.70 13.26
CA TRP A 104 -2.88 -5.90 12.61
C TRP A 104 -1.83 -6.42 13.58
N GLN A 105 -1.70 -5.84 14.79
CA GLN A 105 -0.77 -6.32 15.80
C GLN A 105 -1.05 -7.77 16.21
N ALA A 106 -2.31 -8.16 16.35
CA ALA A 106 -2.70 -9.52 16.69
C ALA A 106 -2.39 -10.54 15.57
N GLN A 107 -2.40 -10.12 14.30
CA GLN A 107 -2.14 -10.98 13.13
C GLN A 107 -0.70 -10.92 12.62
N ARG A 108 0.10 -9.95 13.09
CA ARG A 108 1.45 -9.69 12.55
C ARG A 108 2.39 -10.85 12.84
N ARG A 109 2.83 -11.52 11.76
CA ARG A 109 3.88 -12.57 11.78
C ARG A 109 5.28 -11.98 12.00
N GLY A 110 5.58 -11.49 13.21
CA GLY A 110 6.95 -11.05 13.59
C GLY A 110 7.64 -10.10 12.59
N VAL A 111 8.97 -10.04 12.64
CA VAL A 111 9.78 -9.20 11.71
C VAL A 111 9.91 -9.86 10.34
N LEU A 112 10.16 -11.18 10.31
CA LEU A 112 10.36 -11.93 9.07
C LEU A 112 9.12 -11.93 8.16
N GLY A 113 7.92 -12.03 8.76
CA GLY A 113 6.66 -11.94 8.03
C GLY A 113 6.42 -10.55 7.46
N LEU A 114 6.91 -9.48 8.10
CA LEU A 114 6.83 -8.13 7.55
C LEU A 114 7.69 -7.95 6.30
N VAL A 115 8.93 -8.43 6.36
CA VAL A 115 9.83 -8.36 5.21
C VAL A 115 9.23 -9.13 4.05
N ARG A 116 8.65 -10.32 4.32
CA ARG A 116 7.94 -11.10 3.30
C ARG A 116 6.74 -10.36 2.71
N GLU A 117 5.96 -9.66 3.53
CA GLU A 117 4.81 -8.88 3.07
C GLU A 117 5.25 -7.75 2.13
N TYR A 118 6.33 -7.03 2.47
CA TYR A 118 6.89 -5.99 1.62
C TYR A 118 7.43 -6.54 0.30
N LEU A 119 8.17 -7.65 0.34
CA LEU A 119 8.67 -8.31 -0.88
C LEU A 119 7.53 -8.80 -1.77
N THR A 120 6.49 -9.42 -1.18
CA THR A 120 5.34 -9.91 -1.94
C THR A 120 4.60 -8.76 -2.63
N SER A 121 4.44 -7.62 -1.94
CA SER A 121 3.86 -6.42 -2.53
C SER A 121 4.74 -5.81 -3.62
N ALA A 122 6.06 -5.83 -3.45
CA ALA A 122 7.02 -5.35 -4.45
C ALA A 122 7.01 -6.19 -5.73
N ILE A 123 6.66 -7.47 -5.65
CA ILE A 123 6.60 -8.41 -6.80
C ILE A 123 5.24 -8.37 -7.52
N ARG A 124 4.25 -7.59 -7.04
CA ARG A 124 2.96 -7.45 -7.74
C ARG A 124 3.20 -6.94 -9.18
N PRO A 125 2.52 -7.51 -10.21
CA PRO A 125 2.77 -7.13 -11.61
C PRO A 125 2.65 -5.62 -11.86
N THR A 126 1.71 -4.96 -11.19
CA THR A 126 1.47 -3.51 -11.28
C THR A 126 2.58 -2.65 -10.67
N VAL A 127 3.41 -3.22 -9.79
CA VAL A 127 4.59 -2.59 -9.19
C VAL A 127 5.83 -2.91 -10.01
N VAL A 128 6.04 -4.18 -10.37
CA VAL A 128 7.27 -4.66 -11.03
C VAL A 128 7.44 -4.10 -12.44
N PHE A 129 6.35 -4.03 -13.21
CA PHE A 129 6.40 -3.75 -14.65
C PHE A 129 7.16 -2.46 -15.00
N PRO A 130 6.87 -1.29 -14.39
CA PRO A 130 7.60 -0.05 -14.69
C PRO A 130 9.10 -0.14 -14.40
N TYR A 131 9.49 -0.75 -13.27
CA TYR A 131 10.89 -0.84 -12.89
C TYR A 131 11.68 -1.81 -13.76
N LEU A 132 11.08 -2.94 -14.18
CA LEU A 132 11.74 -3.84 -15.13
C LEU A 132 12.01 -3.15 -16.46
N VAL A 133 11.06 -2.36 -16.97
CA VAL A 133 11.27 -1.58 -18.20
C VAL A 133 12.45 -0.62 -18.03
N LEU A 134 12.52 0.12 -16.92
CA LEU A 134 13.65 1.02 -16.64
C LEU A 134 14.99 0.27 -16.52
N LEU A 135 15.02 -0.91 -15.89
CA LEU A 135 16.23 -1.73 -15.76
C LEU A 135 16.71 -2.28 -17.11
N VAL A 136 15.78 -2.70 -17.99
CA VAL A 136 16.12 -3.13 -19.35
C VAL A 136 16.68 -1.97 -20.17
N LEU A 137 16.06 -0.80 -20.10
CA LEU A 137 16.57 0.41 -20.76
C LEU A 137 17.94 0.82 -20.23
N LEU A 138 18.15 0.73 -18.92
CA LEU A 138 19.45 1.00 -18.31
C LEU A 138 20.54 0.08 -18.86
N TRP A 139 20.24 -1.22 -18.91
CA TRP A 139 21.17 -2.21 -19.45
C TRP A 139 21.49 -1.93 -20.92
N LEU A 140 20.49 -1.63 -21.75
CA LEU A 140 20.69 -1.28 -23.15
C LEU A 140 21.54 -0.02 -23.36
N PHE A 141 21.48 0.94 -22.44
CA PHE A 141 22.24 2.19 -22.55
C PHE A 141 23.71 2.05 -22.09
N TYR A 142 23.98 1.17 -21.12
CA TYR A 142 25.30 0.98 -20.52
C TYR A 142 26.05 -0.28 -20.97
N ALA A 143 25.42 -1.13 -21.79
CA ALA A 143 26.05 -2.29 -22.44
C ALA A 143 26.92 -1.86 -23.63
#